data_AF-A0A3G9HHE2-F1
#
_entry.id   AF-A0A3G9HHE2-F1
#
_cell.length_a   1.000
_cell.length_b   1.000
_cell.length_c   1.000
_cell.angle_alpha   90.00
_cell.angle_beta   90.00
_cell.angle_gamma   90.00
#
_symmetry.space_group_name_H-M   'P 1'
#
loop_
_entity.id
_entity.type
_entity.pdbx_description
1 polymer ?
#
loop_
_entity_poly.entity_id
_entity_poly.type
_entity_poly.pdbx_seq_one_letter_code
_entity_poly.pdbx_strand_id
1 'polypeptide(L)'
;MRTKKRVVLMGTFFMATSLFASVDAEKIYDAKCAMCHIKTVPSNRADMVAPALIGIMRHVKMAYPKRDDAVDFIVDYVQNPTKEKAVCMPQKIARFGLMPSQKGNISSEELKEVAEWMYDNYPPANFMGCGSGMQKRPTFSSFDTNGDGKITPEEFAAFQNARIGNSQGQGCKCVNKRRNRSTFADFDLNGDGVITKTELLEVRAKKQQARASAGYPMRKASNAPSFESIDRNGDGKITPEEFSNRFNF
;
A
#
# COMPACT_ATOMS: atom_id res chain seq x y z
N MET A 1 78.55 13.44 -26.17
CA MET A 1 77.49 13.95 -25.25
C MET A 1 76.18 14.06 -26.03
N ARG A 2 75.17 13.25 -25.70
CA ARG A 2 73.84 13.28 -26.35
C ARG A 2 72.80 13.43 -25.25
N THR A 3 72.29 14.65 -25.07
CA THR A 3 71.29 14.99 -24.06
C THR A 3 69.91 14.51 -24.52
N LYS A 4 69.32 13.54 -23.79
CA LYS A 4 67.94 13.10 -24.02
C LYS A 4 66.98 14.12 -23.40
N LYS A 5 66.26 14.88 -24.25
CA LYS A 5 65.13 15.73 -23.81
C LYS A 5 63.95 14.83 -23.46
N ARG A 6 63.55 14.80 -22.18
CA ARG A 6 62.30 14.19 -21.73
C ARG A 6 61.18 15.22 -21.90
N VAL A 7 60.32 15.01 -22.89
CA VAL A 7 59.05 15.74 -23.04
C VAL A 7 58.06 15.09 -22.09
N VAL A 8 57.68 15.79 -21.03
CA VAL A 8 56.60 15.39 -20.12
C VAL A 8 55.31 15.95 -20.71
N LEU A 9 54.50 15.07 -21.34
CA LEU A 9 53.17 15.42 -21.82
C LEU A 9 52.22 15.41 -20.60
N MET A 10 51.96 16.60 -20.06
CA MET A 10 51.04 16.81 -18.95
C MET A 10 49.61 16.72 -19.51
N GLY A 11 49.05 15.51 -19.50
CA GLY A 11 47.67 15.25 -19.94
C GLY A 11 46.68 15.91 -18.99
N THR A 12 46.04 16.99 -19.45
CA THR A 12 44.91 17.62 -18.76
C THR A 12 43.70 16.68 -18.84
N PHE A 13 43.41 16.01 -17.73
CA PHE A 13 42.21 15.23 -17.52
C PHE A 13 41.03 16.20 -17.30
N PHE A 14 40.29 16.50 -18.35
CA PHE A 14 39.04 17.26 -18.29
C PHE A 14 37.96 16.36 -17.68
N MET A 15 37.81 16.41 -16.35
CA MET A 15 36.69 15.76 -15.66
C MET A 15 35.45 16.64 -15.87
N ALA A 16 34.71 16.36 -16.95
CA ALA A 16 33.41 16.98 -17.20
C ALA A 16 32.42 16.49 -16.14
N THR A 17 32.18 17.32 -15.13
CA THR A 17 31.11 17.11 -14.14
C THR A 17 29.77 17.38 -14.80
N SER A 18 29.11 16.33 -15.28
CA SER A 18 27.72 16.37 -15.77
C SER A 18 26.76 16.48 -14.58
N LEU A 19 26.28 17.70 -14.31
CA LEU A 19 25.35 18.02 -13.21
C LEU A 19 24.01 18.60 -13.71
N PHE A 20 23.61 18.33 -14.96
CA PHE A 20 22.42 18.94 -15.59
C PHE A 20 21.21 17.99 -15.81
N ALA A 21 21.27 16.71 -15.45
CA ALA A 21 20.26 15.74 -15.91
C ALA A 21 18.87 15.81 -15.23
N SER A 22 18.73 16.37 -14.01
CA SER A 22 17.48 16.23 -13.25
C SER A 22 16.38 17.24 -13.61
N VAL A 23 16.73 18.40 -14.20
CA VAL A 23 15.77 19.49 -14.47
C VAL A 23 15.01 19.28 -15.79
N ASP A 24 15.58 18.48 -16.69
CA ASP A 24 14.99 18.25 -18.02
C ASP A 24 14.03 17.05 -18.03
N ALA A 25 14.27 16.01 -17.23
CA ALA A 25 13.41 14.84 -17.16
C ALA A 25 11.96 15.15 -16.72
N GLU A 26 11.77 16.00 -15.70
CA GLU A 26 10.41 16.39 -15.28
C GLU A 26 9.68 17.19 -16.37
N LYS A 27 10.39 18.06 -17.10
CA LYS A 27 9.81 18.82 -18.21
C LYS A 27 9.44 17.92 -19.39
N ILE A 28 10.27 16.92 -19.70
CA ILE A 28 9.96 15.93 -20.74
C ILE A 28 8.71 15.14 -20.32
N TYR A 29 8.62 14.74 -19.05
CA TYR A 29 7.41 14.09 -18.52
C TYR A 29 6.17 15.00 -18.68
N ASP A 30 6.28 16.28 -18.30
CA ASP A 30 5.16 17.21 -18.38
C ASP A 30 4.72 17.49 -19.83
N ALA A 31 5.67 17.51 -20.77
CA ALA A 31 5.38 17.71 -22.18
C ALA A 31 4.78 16.48 -22.85
N LYS A 32 5.28 15.27 -22.54
CA LYS A 32 4.99 14.05 -23.31
C LYS A 32 4.09 13.04 -22.59
N CYS A 33 4.03 13.07 -21.27
CA CYS A 33 3.35 12.06 -20.46
C CYS A 33 2.16 12.64 -19.68
N ALA A 34 2.24 13.90 -19.25
CA ALA A 34 1.24 14.51 -18.36
C ALA A 34 -0.13 14.72 -19.00
N MET A 35 -0.24 14.65 -20.33
CA MET A 35 -1.54 14.67 -21.02
C MET A 35 -2.45 13.51 -20.60
N CYS A 36 -1.86 12.36 -20.23
CA CYS A 36 -2.59 11.17 -19.81
C CYS A 36 -2.31 10.84 -18.33
N HIS A 37 -1.06 11.00 -17.89
CA HIS A 37 -0.61 10.59 -16.57
C HIS A 37 -0.41 11.77 -15.62
N ILE A 38 -1.29 11.89 -14.64
CA ILE A 38 -1.15 12.86 -13.55
C ILE A 38 -0.14 12.37 -12.49
N LYS A 39 0.67 13.30 -11.96
CA LYS A 39 1.69 12.98 -10.94
C LYS A 39 1.04 12.44 -9.65
N THR A 40 -0.03 13.08 -9.19
CA THR A 40 -0.72 12.77 -7.93
C THR A 40 -2.10 12.18 -8.16
N VAL A 41 -2.68 11.57 -7.12
CA VAL A 41 -4.03 10.99 -7.20
C VAL A 41 -5.05 12.05 -6.75
N PRO A 42 -5.95 12.53 -7.63
CA PRO A 42 -6.96 13.52 -7.30
C PRO A 42 -8.09 12.90 -6.47
N SER A 43 -8.86 13.79 -5.82
CA SER A 43 -10.05 13.42 -5.05
C SER A 43 -11.14 12.83 -5.96
N ASN A 44 -11.44 13.49 -7.07
CA ASN A 44 -12.28 12.94 -8.13
C ASN A 44 -11.41 12.17 -9.12
N ARG A 45 -11.78 10.92 -9.39
CA ARG A 45 -11.03 10.03 -10.29
C ARG A 45 -11.81 9.67 -11.54
N ALA A 46 -13.04 10.17 -11.74
CA ALA A 46 -13.89 9.77 -12.85
C ALA A 46 -13.24 10.08 -14.21
N ASP A 47 -12.63 11.26 -14.32
CA ASP A 47 -12.14 11.80 -15.59
C ASP A 47 -10.67 11.44 -15.89
N MET A 48 -10.08 10.56 -15.10
CA MET A 48 -8.71 10.11 -15.33
C MET A 48 -8.64 9.28 -16.61
N VAL A 49 -7.82 9.72 -17.57
CA VAL A 49 -7.54 9.00 -18.82
C VAL A 49 -6.58 7.83 -18.57
N ALA A 50 -5.59 8.01 -17.69
CA ALA A 50 -4.63 6.96 -17.34
C ALA A 50 -4.39 6.90 -15.82
N PRO A 51 -3.77 5.82 -15.32
CA PRO A 51 -3.37 5.73 -13.92
C PRO A 51 -2.39 6.84 -13.53
N ALA A 52 -2.48 7.33 -12.29
CA ALA A 52 -1.55 8.33 -11.77
C ALA A 52 -0.15 7.72 -11.58
N LEU A 53 0.88 8.54 -11.82
CA LEU A 53 2.30 8.18 -11.76
C LEU A 53 2.69 7.53 -10.43
N ILE A 54 2.25 8.11 -9.32
CA ILE A 54 2.46 7.55 -7.96
C ILE A 54 2.02 6.08 -7.86
N GLY A 55 0.89 5.73 -8.47
CA GLY A 55 0.36 4.37 -8.46
C GLY A 55 1.16 3.44 -9.36
N ILE A 56 1.55 3.92 -10.55
CA ILE A 56 2.37 3.18 -11.52
C ILE A 56 3.71 2.83 -10.87
N MET A 57 4.43 3.83 -10.35
CA MET A 57 5.77 3.62 -9.81
C MET A 57 5.78 2.75 -8.55
N ARG A 58 4.72 2.79 -7.75
CA ARG A 58 4.57 1.82 -6.64
C ARG A 58 4.54 0.38 -7.15
N HIS A 59 3.76 0.10 -8.19
CA HIS A 59 3.65 -1.25 -8.75
C HIS A 59 4.93 -1.68 -9.47
N VAL A 60 5.56 -0.76 -10.22
CA VAL A 60 6.85 -1.01 -10.87
C VAL A 60 7.92 -1.36 -9.84
N LYS A 61 8.08 -0.58 -8.76
CA LYS A 61 9.06 -0.88 -7.69
C LYS A 61 8.79 -2.18 -6.94
N MET A 62 7.53 -2.61 -6.88
CA MET A 62 7.18 -3.90 -6.28
C MET A 62 7.56 -5.08 -7.19
N ALA A 63 7.44 -4.93 -8.51
CA ALA A 63 7.82 -5.96 -9.48
C ALA A 63 9.33 -5.96 -9.78
N TYR A 64 9.95 -4.78 -9.78
CA TYR A 64 11.35 -4.53 -10.11
C TYR A 64 12.01 -3.72 -8.97
N PRO A 65 12.52 -4.40 -7.92
CA PRO A 65 13.14 -3.73 -6.78
C PRO A 65 14.47 -3.04 -7.11
N LYS A 66 15.13 -3.46 -8.19
CA LYS A 66 16.36 -2.82 -8.68
C LYS A 66 15.99 -1.69 -9.63
N ARG A 67 16.72 -0.58 -9.51
CA ARG A 67 16.51 0.63 -10.33
C ARG A 67 16.65 0.33 -11.81
N ASP A 68 17.73 -0.33 -12.21
CA ASP A 68 18.04 -0.57 -13.62
C ASP A 68 16.98 -1.46 -14.29
N ASP A 69 16.60 -2.57 -13.64
CA ASP A 69 15.53 -3.46 -14.14
C ASP A 69 14.19 -2.73 -14.30
N ALA A 70 13.87 -1.80 -13.39
CA ALA A 70 12.65 -1.00 -13.44
C ALA A 70 12.68 0.01 -14.58
N VAL A 71 13.83 0.65 -14.81
CA VAL A 71 14.04 1.61 -15.90
C VAL A 71 13.94 0.90 -17.24
N ASP A 72 14.63 -0.24 -17.40
CA ASP A 72 14.59 -1.04 -18.61
C ASP A 72 13.17 -1.52 -18.92
N PHE A 73 12.43 -1.95 -17.89
CA PHE A 73 11.02 -2.30 -18.02
C PHE A 73 10.17 -1.11 -18.49
N ILE A 74 10.34 0.08 -17.89
CA ILE A 74 9.57 1.27 -18.28
C ILE A 74 9.86 1.64 -19.74
N VAL A 75 11.13 1.64 -20.15
CA VAL A 75 11.55 1.96 -21.51
C VAL A 75 10.92 0.99 -22.52
N ASP A 76 11.04 -0.32 -22.27
CA ASP A 76 10.45 -1.35 -23.15
C ASP A 76 8.92 -1.28 -23.18
N TYR A 77 8.26 -1.15 -22.02
CA TYR A 77 6.80 -1.14 -21.95
C TYR A 77 6.18 0.10 -22.60
N VAL A 78 6.79 1.28 -22.44
CA VAL A 78 6.27 2.52 -23.04
C VAL A 78 6.42 2.50 -24.56
N GLN A 79 7.47 1.88 -25.09
CA GLN A 79 7.65 1.72 -26.54
C GLN A 79 6.83 0.55 -27.11
N ASN A 80 6.72 -0.57 -26.40
CA ASN A 80 6.09 -1.80 -26.87
C ASN A 80 5.13 -2.39 -25.81
N PRO A 81 4.02 -1.69 -25.49
CA PRO A 81 3.10 -2.12 -24.44
C PRO A 81 2.33 -3.37 -24.87
N THR A 82 2.30 -4.38 -24.00
CA THR A 82 1.47 -5.58 -24.16
C THR A 82 0.75 -5.91 -22.85
N LYS A 83 -0.34 -6.69 -22.92
CA LYS A 83 -1.10 -7.07 -21.73
C LYS A 83 -0.29 -7.95 -20.78
N GLU A 84 0.62 -8.75 -21.34
CA GLU A 84 1.46 -9.70 -20.62
C GLU A 84 2.57 -8.98 -19.84
N LYS A 85 3.09 -7.87 -20.38
CA LYS A 85 4.09 -7.02 -19.73
C LYS A 85 3.48 -6.07 -18.71
N ALA A 86 2.17 -5.87 -18.70
CA ALA A 86 1.53 -4.89 -17.84
C ALA A 86 1.64 -5.29 -16.35
N VAL A 87 2.44 -4.53 -15.59
CA VAL A 87 2.63 -4.73 -14.13
C VAL A 87 1.39 -4.30 -13.33
N CYS A 88 0.59 -3.38 -13.88
CA CYS A 88 -0.63 -2.93 -13.23
C CYS A 88 -1.71 -4.02 -13.24
N MET A 89 -2.46 -4.13 -12.14
CA MET A 89 -3.47 -5.18 -11.98
C MET A 89 -4.50 -5.19 -13.15
N PRO A 90 -5.07 -6.35 -13.54
CA PRO A 90 -6.00 -6.46 -14.68
C PRO A 90 -7.20 -5.50 -14.60
N GLN A 91 -7.66 -5.16 -13.39
CA GLN A 91 -8.76 -4.19 -13.20
C GLN A 91 -8.40 -2.79 -13.69
N LYS A 92 -7.11 -2.42 -13.72
CA LYS A 92 -6.64 -1.15 -14.27
C LYS A 92 -6.64 -1.16 -15.79
N ILE A 93 -6.24 -2.28 -16.40
CA ILE A 93 -6.31 -2.47 -17.86
C ILE A 93 -7.78 -2.45 -18.31
N ALA A 94 -8.68 -3.10 -17.56
CA ALA A 94 -10.12 -3.06 -17.85
C ALA A 94 -10.71 -1.63 -17.77
N ARG A 95 -10.14 -0.77 -16.92
CA ARG A 95 -10.63 0.59 -16.70
C ARG A 95 -10.03 1.62 -17.65
N PHE A 96 -8.72 1.58 -17.87
CA PHE A 96 -7.98 2.59 -18.62
C PHE A 96 -7.52 2.11 -20.00
N GLY A 97 -7.69 0.82 -20.30
CA GLY A 97 -7.11 0.19 -21.48
C GLY A 97 -5.64 -0.15 -21.31
N LEU A 98 -5.05 -0.64 -22.40
CA LEU A 98 -3.60 -0.81 -22.53
C LEU A 98 -2.99 0.55 -22.92
N MET A 99 -1.81 0.85 -22.37
CA MET A 99 -1.09 2.09 -22.72
C MET A 99 -0.81 2.12 -24.24
N PRO A 100 -1.07 3.24 -24.93
CA PRO A 100 -0.67 3.37 -26.33
C PRO A 100 0.85 3.47 -26.44
N SER A 101 1.42 2.81 -27.45
CA SER A 101 2.85 2.91 -27.75
C SER A 101 3.28 4.37 -27.96
N GLN A 102 4.40 4.74 -27.33
CA GLN A 102 5.04 6.04 -27.53
C GLN A 102 6.27 5.95 -28.44
N LYS A 103 6.42 4.84 -29.17
CA LYS A 103 7.51 4.66 -30.12
C LYS A 103 7.44 5.73 -31.20
N GLY A 104 8.49 6.54 -31.31
CA GLY A 104 8.57 7.68 -32.24
C GLY A 104 8.10 9.02 -31.67
N ASN A 105 7.38 9.03 -30.53
CA ASN A 105 6.98 10.27 -29.85
C ASN A 105 8.01 10.72 -28.80
N ILE A 106 8.76 9.76 -28.25
CA ILE A 106 9.86 9.99 -27.31
C ILE A 106 11.04 9.11 -27.70
N SER A 107 12.27 9.65 -27.64
CA SER A 107 13.47 8.86 -27.89
C SER A 107 13.73 7.90 -26.72
N SER A 108 14.51 6.85 -26.96
CA SER A 108 14.88 5.90 -25.90
C SER A 108 15.70 6.58 -24.79
N GLU A 109 16.53 7.55 -25.16
CA GLU A 109 17.38 8.31 -24.25
C GLU A 109 16.55 9.23 -23.35
N GLU A 110 15.66 10.03 -23.94
CA GLU A 110 14.71 10.88 -23.19
C GLU A 110 13.82 10.04 -22.26
N LEU A 111 13.34 8.89 -22.76
CA LEU A 111 12.48 8.01 -21.98
C LEU A 111 13.24 7.37 -20.81
N LYS A 112 14.53 7.04 -21.00
CA LYS A 112 15.38 6.54 -19.93
C LYS A 112 15.56 7.59 -18.83
N GLU A 113 15.84 8.84 -19.20
CA GLU A 113 15.95 9.94 -18.23
C GLU A 113 14.65 10.16 -17.45
N VAL A 114 13.51 10.14 -18.14
CA VAL A 114 12.18 10.24 -17.52
C VAL A 114 11.91 9.06 -16.59
N ALA A 115 12.22 7.83 -17.00
CA ALA A 115 12.01 6.62 -16.21
C ALA A 115 12.86 6.62 -14.93
N GLU A 116 14.13 7.04 -15.04
CA GLU A 116 15.05 7.23 -13.92
C GLU A 116 14.51 8.26 -12.93
N TRP A 117 14.12 9.44 -13.43
CA TRP A 117 13.49 10.48 -12.60
C TRP A 117 12.20 9.99 -11.94
N MET A 118 11.34 9.27 -12.65
CA MET A 118 10.12 8.66 -12.11
C MET A 118 10.46 7.67 -10.99
N TYR A 119 11.49 6.84 -11.16
CA TYR A 119 11.96 5.90 -10.16
C TYR A 119 12.50 6.61 -8.92
N ASP A 120 13.27 7.66 -9.08
CA ASP A 120 13.92 8.31 -7.94
C ASP A 120 12.93 9.18 -7.14
N ASN A 121 11.92 9.77 -7.80
CA ASN A 121 10.99 10.72 -7.17
C ASN A 121 9.63 10.12 -6.77
N TYR A 122 9.25 8.96 -7.35
CA TYR A 122 7.93 8.37 -7.11
C TYR A 122 7.97 6.91 -6.67
N PRO A 123 7.03 6.49 -5.81
CA PRO A 123 6.21 7.38 -4.99
C PRO A 123 7.09 8.17 -3.98
N PRO A 124 6.69 9.38 -3.56
CA PRO A 124 7.49 10.16 -2.62
C PRO A 124 7.63 9.42 -1.28
N ALA A 125 8.68 9.71 -0.50
CA ALA A 125 8.99 8.96 0.73
C ALA A 125 7.84 8.93 1.75
N ASN A 126 7.01 9.97 1.78
CA ASN A 126 5.81 10.09 2.62
C ASN A 126 4.54 9.47 2.00
N PHE A 127 4.63 8.87 0.82
CA PHE A 127 3.48 8.26 0.15
C PHE A 127 3.01 7.01 0.87
N MET A 128 1.92 7.15 1.60
CA MET A 128 1.25 6.04 2.25
C MET A 128 0.20 5.44 1.28
N GLY A 129 0.67 4.58 0.38
CA GLY A 129 -0.22 3.82 -0.51
C GLY A 129 -1.13 2.86 0.25
N CYS A 130 -2.34 2.62 -0.25
CA CYS A 130 -3.24 1.59 0.28
C CYS A 130 -2.60 0.20 0.11
N GLY A 131 -2.03 -0.33 1.19
CA GLY A 131 -1.23 -1.56 1.20
C GLY A 131 0.26 -1.27 1.32
N SER A 132 0.63 -0.47 2.33
CA SER A 132 1.98 -0.31 2.86
C SER A 132 2.90 -1.39 2.33
N GLY A 133 3.80 -0.99 1.42
CA GLY A 133 4.83 -1.88 0.88
C GLY A 133 5.48 -2.61 2.03
N MET A 134 5.75 -3.90 1.84
CA MET A 134 6.33 -4.86 2.78
C MET A 134 7.09 -4.22 3.95
N GLN A 135 6.35 -3.62 4.89
CA GLN A 135 6.95 -3.20 6.14
C GLN A 135 7.21 -4.53 6.80
N LYS A 136 8.52 -4.84 6.99
CA LYS A 136 8.98 -6.07 7.62
C LYS A 136 7.96 -6.40 8.71
N ARG A 137 7.17 -7.45 8.48
CA ARG A 137 6.18 -7.86 9.48
C ARG A 137 7.02 -8.06 10.74
N PRO A 138 6.68 -7.40 11.85
CA PRO A 138 7.51 -7.50 13.03
C PRO A 138 7.67 -8.98 13.34
N THR A 139 8.93 -9.42 13.43
CA THR A 139 9.27 -10.81 13.68
C THR A 139 9.05 -11.11 15.15
N PHE A 140 8.92 -12.38 15.52
CA PHE A 140 8.74 -12.80 16.91
C PHE A 140 9.74 -12.14 17.88
N SER A 141 11.01 -12.07 17.47
CA SER A 141 12.12 -11.41 18.21
C SER A 141 11.96 -9.89 18.39
N SER A 142 11.08 -9.22 17.62
CA SER A 142 10.76 -7.79 17.86
C SER A 142 9.70 -7.57 18.94
N PHE A 143 9.05 -8.64 19.42
CA PHE A 143 8.05 -8.61 20.48
C PHE A 143 8.58 -9.21 21.79
N ASP A 144 9.33 -10.31 21.67
CA ASP A 144 10.00 -11.02 22.75
C ASP A 144 11.23 -10.22 23.22
N THR A 145 10.98 -9.23 24.10
CA THR A 145 11.99 -8.26 24.52
C THR A 145 12.95 -8.88 25.53
N ASN A 146 12.45 -9.85 26.30
CA ASN A 146 13.24 -10.59 27.28
C ASN A 146 13.91 -11.87 26.69
N GLY A 147 13.59 -12.24 25.44
CA GLY A 147 14.19 -13.36 24.71
C GLY A 147 13.76 -14.74 25.21
N ASP A 148 12.62 -14.84 25.90
CA ASP A 148 12.17 -16.06 26.57
C ASP A 148 11.38 -17.02 25.67
N GLY A 149 11.22 -16.67 24.39
CA GLY A 149 10.49 -17.47 23.41
C GLY A 149 8.97 -17.36 23.56
N LYS A 150 8.46 -16.44 24.37
CA LYS A 150 7.03 -16.16 24.57
C LYS A 150 6.77 -14.65 24.39
N ILE A 151 5.50 -14.30 24.18
CA ILE A 151 5.07 -12.89 24.12
C ILE A 151 4.05 -12.71 25.22
N THR A 152 4.41 -11.94 26.24
CA THR A 152 3.51 -11.63 27.36
C THR A 152 2.45 -10.59 26.96
N PRO A 153 1.29 -10.53 27.66
CA PRO A 153 0.31 -9.47 27.47
C PRO A 153 0.91 -8.06 27.59
N GLU A 154 1.90 -7.88 28.46
CA GLU A 154 2.61 -6.63 28.70
C GLU A 154 3.50 -6.25 27.50
N GLU A 155 4.28 -7.18 26.95
CA GLU A 155 5.08 -6.97 25.75
C GLU A 155 4.21 -6.69 24.52
N PHE A 156 3.08 -7.38 24.42
CA PHE A 156 2.08 -7.15 23.37
C PHE A 156 1.39 -5.79 23.50
N ALA A 157 1.09 -5.35 24.72
CA ALA A 157 0.49 -4.04 25.00
C ALA A 157 1.47 -2.89 24.75
N ALA A 158 2.73 -3.04 25.12
CA ALA A 158 3.79 -2.06 24.86
C ALA A 158 3.93 -1.78 23.34
N PHE A 159 3.93 -2.84 22.53
CA PHE A 159 3.95 -2.72 21.07
C PHE A 159 2.70 -2.04 20.50
N GLN A 160 1.51 -2.37 21.01
CA GLN A 160 0.27 -1.73 20.58
C GLN A 160 0.26 -0.23 20.88
N ASN A 161 0.73 0.18 22.06
CA ASN A 161 0.80 1.58 22.48
C ASN A 161 1.82 2.37 21.65
N ALA A 162 2.99 1.79 21.35
CA ALA A 162 3.99 2.40 20.49
C ALA A 162 3.48 2.68 19.06
N ARG A 163 2.59 1.83 18.53
CA ARG A 163 1.95 2.05 17.22
C ARG A 163 0.83 3.09 17.22
N ILE A 164 0.21 3.35 18.38
CA ILE A 164 -0.84 4.36 18.52
C ILE A 164 -0.26 5.78 18.51
N GLY A 165 0.92 5.98 19.12
CA GLY A 165 1.57 7.28 19.21
C GLY A 165 1.96 7.92 17.87
N ASN A 166 2.17 7.12 16.81
CA ASN A 166 2.60 7.61 15.49
C ASN A 166 1.44 7.89 14.50
N SER A 167 0.20 7.98 14.99
CA SER A 167 -1.01 8.25 14.19
C SER A 167 -1.36 9.75 14.07
N GLN A 168 -0.40 10.67 14.12
CA GLN A 168 -0.61 12.11 13.93
C GLN A 168 -0.21 12.64 12.54
N GLY A 169 -0.07 11.77 11.54
CA GLY A 169 0.01 12.17 10.13
C GLY A 169 -1.33 11.94 9.46
N GLN A 170 -1.87 12.94 8.74
CA GLN A 170 -3.10 12.85 7.95
C GLN A 170 -3.10 11.61 7.02
N GLY A 171 -3.59 10.49 7.54
CA GLY A 171 -3.64 9.22 6.84
C GLY A 171 -4.88 9.15 5.95
N CYS A 172 -4.70 8.68 4.71
CA CYS A 172 -5.79 8.30 3.83
C CYS A 172 -6.89 7.54 4.60
N LYS A 173 -8.16 7.90 4.32
CA LYS A 173 -9.42 7.38 4.90
C LYS A 173 -9.67 5.86 4.69
N CYS A 174 -8.64 5.03 4.48
CA CYS A 174 -8.77 3.61 4.23
C CYS A 174 -8.12 2.69 5.27
N VAL A 175 -7.49 3.22 6.33
CA VAL A 175 -6.86 2.39 7.38
C VAL A 175 -7.39 2.67 8.79
N ASN A 176 -8.44 3.49 8.96
CA ASN A 176 -9.18 3.55 10.23
C ASN A 176 -10.27 2.45 10.34
N LYS A 177 -9.92 1.24 9.87
CA LYS A 177 -10.58 0.00 10.30
C LYS A 177 -9.67 -0.69 11.32
N ARG A 178 -9.35 0.02 12.40
CA ARG A 178 -9.44 -0.68 13.69
C ARG A 178 -10.86 -1.21 13.72
N ARG A 179 -10.99 -2.52 13.58
CA ARG A 179 -12.26 -3.22 13.74
C ARG A 179 -12.89 -2.59 14.98
N ASN A 180 -14.03 -1.94 14.80
CA ASN A 180 -14.95 -1.68 15.88
C ASN A 180 -15.33 -3.08 16.39
N ARG A 181 -14.45 -3.64 17.23
CA ARG A 181 -14.58 -4.97 17.80
C ARG A 181 -15.68 -4.75 18.80
N SER A 182 -16.90 -5.09 18.40
CA SER A 182 -18.03 -4.96 19.29
C SER A 182 -17.70 -5.69 20.57
N THR A 183 -17.71 -4.94 21.67
CA THR A 183 -17.33 -5.39 23.00
C THR A 183 -18.46 -6.22 23.59
N PHE A 184 -18.19 -6.96 24.67
CA PHE A 184 -19.23 -7.70 25.38
C PHE A 184 -20.38 -6.76 25.82
N ALA A 185 -20.02 -5.58 26.33
CA ALA A 185 -20.97 -4.53 26.73
C ALA A 185 -21.83 -3.97 25.59
N ASP A 186 -21.46 -4.16 24.31
CA ASP A 186 -22.32 -3.76 23.19
C ASP A 186 -23.48 -4.74 22.95
N PHE A 187 -23.43 -5.93 23.56
CA PHE A 187 -24.38 -7.01 23.36
C PHE A 187 -25.21 -7.33 24.61
N ASP A 188 -24.65 -7.11 25.80
CA ASP A 188 -25.34 -7.22 27.09
C ASP A 188 -26.21 -5.98 27.32
N LEU A 189 -27.50 -6.07 27.03
CA LEU A 189 -28.41 -4.91 27.05
C LEU A 189 -28.97 -4.64 28.45
N ASN A 190 -29.08 -5.67 29.28
CA ASN A 190 -29.61 -5.59 30.63
C ASN A 190 -28.50 -5.47 31.71
N GLY A 191 -27.23 -5.66 31.34
CA GLY A 191 -26.07 -5.53 32.22
C GLY A 191 -25.90 -6.70 33.19
N ASP A 192 -26.48 -7.86 32.88
CA ASP A 192 -26.46 -9.03 33.77
C ASP A 192 -25.19 -9.90 33.63
N GLY A 193 -24.28 -9.50 32.74
CA GLY A 193 -23.00 -10.18 32.54
C GLY A 193 -23.08 -11.43 31.68
N VAL A 194 -24.24 -11.73 31.06
CA VAL A 194 -24.41 -12.82 30.09
C VAL A 194 -25.12 -12.31 28.83
N ILE A 195 -24.80 -12.86 27.66
CA ILE A 195 -25.51 -12.50 26.42
C ILE A 195 -26.49 -13.63 26.09
N THR A 196 -27.78 -13.31 26.08
CA THR A 196 -28.82 -14.25 25.65
C THR A 196 -28.99 -14.24 24.12
N LYS A 197 -29.64 -15.29 23.58
CA LYS A 197 -29.95 -15.39 22.15
C LYS A 197 -30.75 -14.17 21.65
N THR A 198 -31.68 -13.69 22.44
CA THR A 198 -32.53 -12.54 22.10
C THR A 198 -31.69 -11.27 21.99
N GLU A 199 -30.83 -10.99 22.97
CA GLU A 199 -29.97 -9.80 22.97
C GLU A 199 -28.98 -9.80 21.81
N LEU A 200 -28.38 -10.96 21.51
CA LEU A 200 -27.50 -11.10 20.34
C LEU A 200 -28.23 -10.82 19.03
N LEU A 201 -29.47 -11.32 18.87
CA LEU A 201 -30.28 -11.12 17.66
C LEU A 201 -30.73 -9.66 17.52
N GLU A 202 -31.16 -9.02 18.61
CA GLU A 202 -31.56 -7.62 18.60
C GLU A 202 -30.41 -6.69 18.20
N VAL A 203 -29.23 -6.89 18.78
CA VAL A 203 -28.05 -6.08 18.46
C VAL A 203 -27.59 -6.32 17.01
N ARG A 204 -27.68 -7.55 16.51
CA ARG A 204 -27.40 -7.86 15.10
C ARG A 204 -28.40 -7.18 14.16
N ALA A 205 -29.70 -7.24 14.48
CA ALA A 205 -30.75 -6.61 13.69
C ALA A 205 -30.58 -5.08 13.64
N LYS A 206 -30.34 -4.44 14.79
CA LYS A 206 -30.07 -2.99 14.87
C LYS A 206 -28.84 -2.60 14.05
N LYS A 207 -27.74 -3.35 14.16
CA LYS A 207 -26.51 -3.11 13.36
C LYS A 207 -26.72 -3.33 11.88
N GLN A 208 -27.50 -4.35 11.49
CA GLN A 208 -27.84 -4.62 10.09
C GLN A 208 -28.70 -3.50 9.51
N GLN A 209 -29.73 -3.05 10.24
CA GLN A 209 -30.60 -1.95 9.83
C GLN A 209 -29.84 -0.63 9.71
N ALA A 210 -28.99 -0.28 10.70
CA ALA A 210 -28.17 0.91 10.66
C ALA A 210 -27.17 0.91 9.48
N ARG A 211 -26.65 -0.26 9.11
CA ARG A 211 -25.76 -0.40 7.95
C ARG A 211 -26.52 -0.32 6.64
N ALA A 212 -27.73 -0.88 6.57
CA ALA A 212 -28.61 -0.79 5.42
C ALA A 212 -29.07 0.65 5.17
N SER A 213 -29.49 1.37 6.21
CA SER A 213 -29.90 2.78 6.10
C SER A 213 -28.73 3.70 5.72
N ALA A 214 -27.51 3.36 6.16
CA ALA A 214 -26.29 4.06 5.75
C ALA A 214 -25.74 3.62 4.38
N GLY A 215 -26.48 2.80 3.62
CA GLY A 215 -26.14 2.40 2.25
C GLY A 215 -24.94 1.46 2.11
N TYR A 216 -24.53 0.77 3.18
CA TYR A 216 -23.39 -0.15 3.13
C TYR A 216 -23.78 -1.49 2.49
N PRO A 217 -22.93 -2.08 1.61
CA PRO A 217 -23.20 -3.40 1.04
C PRO A 217 -23.05 -4.51 2.08
N MET A 218 -24.05 -5.39 2.19
CA MET A 218 -24.13 -6.49 3.17
C MET A 218 -23.31 -7.73 2.74
N ARG A 219 -22.02 -7.54 2.45
CA ARG A 219 -21.10 -8.63 2.07
C ARG A 219 -20.87 -9.59 3.24
N LYS A 220 -20.92 -10.91 2.98
CA LYS A 220 -20.69 -12.00 3.95
C LYS A 220 -21.72 -12.08 5.10
N ALA A 221 -22.95 -11.59 4.91
CA ALA A 221 -24.03 -11.80 5.89
C ALA A 221 -24.22 -13.29 6.22
N SER A 222 -24.03 -14.17 5.24
CA SER A 222 -24.11 -15.63 5.35
C SER A 222 -23.02 -16.28 6.21
N ASN A 223 -21.89 -15.59 6.45
CA ASN A 223 -20.76 -16.13 7.24
C ASN A 223 -20.75 -15.57 8.67
N ALA A 224 -21.88 -15.05 9.14
CA ALA A 224 -22.01 -14.63 10.52
C ALA A 224 -21.99 -15.86 11.44
N PRO A 225 -21.15 -15.89 12.51
CA PRO A 225 -21.17 -16.98 13.48
C PRO A 225 -22.57 -17.14 14.07
N SER A 226 -23.10 -18.36 14.14
CA SER A 226 -24.37 -18.62 14.80
C SER A 226 -24.21 -18.47 16.33
N PHE A 227 -25.32 -18.31 17.05
CA PHE A 227 -25.28 -18.27 18.52
C PHE A 227 -24.67 -19.58 19.06
N GLU A 228 -25.08 -20.70 18.46
CA GLU A 228 -24.67 -22.06 18.77
C GLU A 228 -23.17 -22.32 18.49
N SER A 229 -22.52 -21.50 17.66
CA SER A 229 -21.07 -21.59 17.43
C SER A 229 -20.23 -20.91 18.52
N ILE A 230 -20.87 -20.11 19.38
CA ILE A 230 -20.23 -19.32 20.44
C ILE A 230 -20.56 -19.91 21.82
N ASP A 231 -21.81 -20.34 22.01
CA ASP A 231 -22.27 -21.11 23.17
C ASP A 231 -21.68 -22.53 23.14
N ARG A 232 -20.53 -22.71 23.79
CA ARG A 232 -19.79 -23.98 23.74
C ARG A 232 -20.34 -25.01 24.71
N ASN A 233 -20.90 -24.54 25.82
CA ASN A 233 -21.42 -25.39 26.88
C ASN A 233 -22.90 -25.78 26.65
N GLY A 234 -23.59 -25.11 25.72
CA GLY A 234 -24.96 -25.37 25.31
C GLY A 234 -26.01 -24.89 26.31
N ASP A 235 -25.67 -23.94 27.18
CA ASP A 235 -26.55 -23.45 28.25
C ASP A 235 -27.52 -22.34 27.80
N GLY A 236 -27.44 -21.91 26.54
CA GLY A 236 -28.29 -20.88 25.97
C GLY A 236 -27.89 -19.45 26.36
N LYS A 237 -26.72 -19.26 26.96
CA LYS A 237 -26.11 -17.98 27.35
C LYS A 237 -24.68 -17.93 26.80
N ILE A 238 -24.15 -16.71 26.64
CA ILE A 238 -22.75 -16.51 26.26
C ILE A 238 -22.08 -15.69 27.35
N THR A 239 -21.09 -16.30 27.99
CA THR A 239 -20.24 -15.65 29.01
C THR A 239 -19.15 -14.78 28.37
N PRO A 240 -18.54 -13.83 29.12
CA PRO A 240 -17.39 -13.06 28.64
C PRO A 240 -16.22 -13.92 28.16
N GLU A 241 -16.03 -15.08 28.78
CA GLU A 241 -15.01 -16.08 28.44
C GLU A 241 -15.30 -16.73 27.08
N GLU A 242 -16.54 -17.14 26.84
CA GLU A 242 -16.99 -17.72 25.56
C GLU A 242 -16.99 -16.68 24.44
N PHE A 243 -17.40 -15.44 24.74
CA PHE A 243 -17.37 -14.33 23.81
C PHE A 243 -15.94 -13.95 23.38
N SER A 244 -14.96 -14.07 24.29
CA SER A 244 -13.55 -13.80 24.02
C SER A 244 -12.93 -14.89 23.15
N ASN A 245 -13.36 -16.15 23.35
CA ASN A 245 -12.86 -17.31 22.63
C ASN A 245 -13.49 -17.53 21.23
N ARG A 246 -14.46 -16.70 20.81
CA ARG A 246 -15.13 -16.78 19.49
C ARG A 246 -14.21 -16.60 18.26
N PHE A 247 -12.93 -16.30 18.46
CA PHE A 247 -11.95 -16.02 17.42
C PHE A 247 -10.72 -16.95 17.41
N ASN A 248 -10.66 -17.96 18.29
CA ASN A 248 -9.58 -18.96 18.27
C ASN A 248 -9.85 -20.06 17.22
N PHE A 249 -9.90 -19.64 15.95
CA PHE A 249 -9.91 -20.51 14.76
C PHE A 249 -8.96 -19.96 13.71
#